data_AF-A0A1D2S9W7-F1
#
_entry.id   AF-A0A1D2S9W7-F1
#
_cell.length_a   1.000
_cell.length_b   1.000
_cell.length_c   1.000
_cell.angle_alpha   90.00
_cell.angle_beta   90.00
_cell.angle_gamma   90.00
#
_symmetry.space_group_name_H-M   'P 1'
#
loop_
_entity.id
_entity.type
_entity.pdbx_description
1 polymer ?
#
loop_
_entity_poly.entity_id
_entity_poly.type
_entity_poly.pdbx_seq_one_letter_code
_entity_poly.pdbx_strand_id
1 'polypeptide(L)'
;MSAPQWFPVACAHDLAERHVFAGELQGVELAIWRDDDGCVNVWDNRCCHRGARLSMGVNTGHRVRCQYHGWQYRSGDGQCIVLPAASQTPPPTSVCAHTFATQEAHGLVWMHWLAPAGVPLALTLQDWLIAPPAAGQTQQALQSFVLHADAETVRGQLARYRDCDPGLVQAQLRSQESAHALALSWSEAGAAHTLFFLLQPARADKTIVHAVLQCPEGLAIAPWQLRHQKAMQRLRGRLIAEGCVSAYPTSSADEQYMLPPERPKERLRADERLIKVRVARVLDTAEEIRAFELEPVASGEQGALADFIPGAHIDVKTPSGMLRQYSIASSPGEVSAQAAHGWRGVTIGVKREPASRGGSASMHAQLKAGDLLEVSRPKNHFRLANSGGALFLAAGIGITPILSMAAQMAATGRDYRLHYFARSQAHVAFGERLQVLGHAELHLGLSPAATGETIARLLQAMDPGMDVYVCGPRAFLDAIVAAAAAAGLAANRVHFELFSNTVSHQNDQPFKVRLAKSDRELEVPVGQSLAEVLNANGVPVELSCEQGVCGTCMVTVLEGQPEHRDVYLSEDEKRAGHCMQACVSRSASGLLVLDL
;
A
#
# COMPACT_ATOMS: atom_id res chain seq x y z
N MET A 1 10.69 2.79 34.04
CA MET A 1 11.05 1.87 32.94
C MET A 1 10.09 2.15 31.80
N SER A 2 10.57 2.23 30.56
CA SER A 2 9.70 2.41 29.39
C SER A 2 8.76 1.20 29.26
N ALA A 3 7.50 1.43 28.88
CA ALA A 3 6.57 0.33 28.61
C ALA A 3 7.12 -0.56 27.47
N PRO A 4 6.89 -1.89 27.51
CA PRO A 4 7.30 -2.78 26.44
C PRO A 4 6.61 -2.35 25.14
N GLN A 5 7.32 -2.47 24.03
CA GLN A 5 6.75 -2.16 22.71
C GLN A 5 6.23 -3.40 21.99
N TRP A 6 6.75 -4.58 22.31
CA TRP A 6 6.30 -5.86 21.79
C TRP A 6 5.39 -6.55 22.80
N PHE A 7 4.24 -7.03 22.36
CA PHE A 7 3.28 -7.78 23.17
C PHE A 7 2.89 -9.09 22.47
N PRO A 8 2.73 -10.20 23.21
CA PRO A 8 2.08 -11.38 22.68
C PRO A 8 0.58 -11.12 22.51
N VAL A 9 0.03 -11.45 21.35
CA VAL A 9 -1.37 -11.16 21.01
C VAL A 9 -2.20 -12.38 20.64
N ALA A 10 -1.55 -13.50 20.32
CA ALA A 10 -2.17 -14.81 20.04
C ALA A 10 -1.12 -15.93 20.17
N CYS A 11 -1.56 -17.18 20.29
CA CYS A 11 -0.73 -18.35 20.06
C CYS A 11 -0.65 -18.65 18.57
N ALA A 12 0.47 -19.19 18.08
CA ALA A 12 0.63 -19.55 16.67
C ALA A 12 -0.44 -20.54 16.18
N HIS A 13 -0.93 -21.41 17.08
CA HIS A 13 -1.99 -22.39 16.81
C HIS A 13 -3.41 -21.80 16.81
N ASP A 14 -3.60 -20.57 17.28
CA ASP A 14 -4.88 -19.85 17.15
C ASP A 14 -5.14 -19.43 15.70
N LEU A 15 -4.08 -19.32 14.90
CA LEU A 15 -4.09 -18.90 13.50
C LEU A 15 -4.33 -20.13 12.60
N ALA A 16 -5.50 -20.73 12.74
CA ALA A 16 -5.93 -21.82 11.86
C ALA A 16 -5.96 -21.35 10.38
N GLU A 17 -5.71 -22.29 9.46
CA GLU A 17 -5.71 -22.00 8.03
C GLU A 17 -7.03 -21.34 7.60
N ARG A 18 -6.95 -20.27 6.80
CA ARG A 18 -8.10 -19.48 6.31
C ARG A 18 -9.00 -18.87 7.39
N HIS A 19 -8.54 -18.84 8.64
CA HIS A 19 -9.23 -18.15 9.73
C HIS A 19 -8.65 -16.74 9.95
N VAL A 20 -9.48 -15.84 10.47
CA VAL A 20 -9.05 -14.53 11.00
C VAL A 20 -9.40 -14.51 12.48
N PHE A 21 -8.40 -14.71 13.31
CA PHE A 21 -8.53 -14.72 14.76
C PHE A 21 -8.80 -13.31 15.28
N ALA A 22 -9.78 -13.18 16.18
CA ALA A 22 -10.11 -11.93 16.84
C ALA A 22 -9.28 -11.77 18.12
N GLY A 23 -8.31 -10.86 18.08
CA GLY A 23 -7.47 -10.49 19.24
C GLY A 23 -7.84 -9.13 19.81
N GLU A 24 -7.15 -8.73 20.87
CA GLU A 24 -7.37 -7.42 21.50
C GLU A 24 -6.15 -6.99 22.34
N LEU A 25 -5.69 -5.75 22.21
CA LEU A 25 -4.60 -5.21 23.02
C LEU A 25 -4.86 -3.75 23.37
N GLN A 26 -4.82 -3.43 24.67
CA GLN A 26 -5.08 -2.10 25.22
C GLN A 26 -6.34 -1.41 24.66
N GLY A 27 -7.44 -2.16 24.51
CA GLY A 27 -8.71 -1.68 23.98
C GLY A 27 -8.80 -1.61 22.45
N VAL A 28 -7.73 -1.92 21.73
CA VAL A 28 -7.73 -2.03 20.26
C VAL A 28 -8.11 -3.45 19.88
N GLU A 29 -9.18 -3.62 19.13
CA GLU A 29 -9.55 -4.92 18.53
C GLU A 29 -8.60 -5.27 17.38
N LEU A 30 -8.16 -6.53 17.33
CA LEU A 30 -7.18 -7.00 16.35
C LEU A 30 -7.77 -8.07 15.43
N ALA A 31 -7.47 -7.98 14.14
CA ALA A 31 -7.64 -9.05 13.17
C ALA A 31 -6.28 -9.72 12.93
N ILE A 32 -6.13 -10.94 13.43
CA ILE A 32 -4.87 -11.70 13.42
C ILE A 32 -5.03 -12.90 12.50
N TRP A 33 -4.16 -13.04 11.51
CA TRP A 33 -4.32 -14.10 10.52
C TRP A 33 -3.00 -14.47 9.85
N ARG A 34 -2.96 -15.64 9.22
CA ARG A 34 -1.79 -16.13 8.48
C ARG A 34 -2.15 -16.29 7.01
N ASP A 35 -1.26 -15.85 6.13
CA ASP A 35 -1.40 -16.11 4.70
C ASP A 35 -0.82 -17.47 4.29
N ASP A 36 -1.02 -17.82 3.01
CA ASP A 36 -0.57 -19.10 2.45
C ASP A 36 0.95 -19.21 2.35
N ASP A 37 1.67 -18.08 2.40
CA ASP A 37 3.13 -18.02 2.39
C ASP A 37 3.72 -18.08 3.83
N GLY A 38 2.85 -18.17 4.85
CA GLY A 38 3.22 -18.27 6.25
C GLY A 38 3.40 -16.93 6.96
N CYS A 39 3.21 -15.80 6.27
CA CYS A 39 3.31 -14.46 6.86
C CYS A 39 2.16 -14.21 7.85
N VAL A 40 2.52 -13.78 9.06
CA VAL A 40 1.57 -13.45 10.12
C VAL A 40 1.21 -11.97 10.06
N ASN A 41 -0.08 -11.71 10.00
CA ASN A 41 -0.67 -10.38 9.92
C ASN A 41 -1.39 -10.06 11.23
N VAL A 42 -1.14 -8.87 11.78
CA VAL A 42 -1.92 -8.30 12.88
C VAL A 42 -2.35 -6.91 12.47
N TRP A 43 -3.65 -6.72 12.33
CA TRP A 43 -4.27 -5.47 11.87
C TRP A 43 -5.28 -4.96 12.89
N ASP A 44 -5.62 -3.67 12.85
CA ASP A 44 -6.85 -3.16 13.44
C ASP A 44 -8.03 -3.92 12.87
N ASN A 45 -8.95 -4.34 13.73
CA ASN A 45 -10.10 -5.14 13.35
C ASN A 45 -11.20 -4.29 12.71
N ARG A 46 -10.85 -3.37 11.81
CA ARG A 46 -11.80 -2.45 11.17
C ARG A 46 -11.52 -2.30 9.68
N CYS A 47 -12.58 -2.49 8.91
CA CYS A 47 -12.61 -2.18 7.50
C CYS A 47 -12.63 -0.66 7.30
N CYS A 48 -11.67 -0.10 6.55
CA CYS A 48 -11.56 1.35 6.33
C CYS A 48 -12.76 1.97 5.58
N HIS A 49 -13.64 1.14 5.03
CA HIS A 49 -14.89 1.61 4.41
C HIS A 49 -15.89 2.12 5.46
N ARG A 50 -16.30 1.29 6.43
CA ARG A 50 -17.35 1.62 7.43
C ARG A 50 -17.15 0.94 8.79
N GLY A 51 -15.91 0.53 9.11
CA GLY A 51 -15.57 -0.03 10.41
C GLY A 51 -16.02 -1.47 10.67
N ALA A 52 -16.54 -2.19 9.67
CA ALA A 52 -16.92 -3.60 9.84
C ALA A 52 -15.72 -4.45 10.31
N ARG A 53 -15.95 -5.38 11.25
CA ARG A 53 -14.91 -6.25 11.79
C ARG A 53 -14.29 -7.14 10.71
N LEU A 54 -12.97 -7.05 10.52
CA LEU A 54 -12.24 -7.87 9.57
C LEU A 54 -12.09 -9.33 10.03
N SER A 55 -12.17 -9.58 11.33
CA SER A 55 -12.22 -10.93 11.92
C SER A 55 -13.47 -11.72 11.54
N MET A 56 -14.55 -11.04 11.14
CA MET A 56 -15.73 -11.68 10.55
C MET A 56 -15.59 -11.92 9.04
N GLY A 57 -14.52 -11.40 8.44
CA GLY A 57 -14.21 -11.55 7.02
C GLY A 57 -13.75 -12.95 6.64
N VAL A 58 -13.32 -13.08 5.38
CA VAL A 58 -12.80 -14.32 4.83
C VAL A 58 -11.33 -14.11 4.48
N ASN A 59 -10.44 -14.87 5.13
CA ASN A 59 -9.06 -15.02 4.69
C ASN A 59 -9.05 -15.91 3.43
N THR A 60 -8.65 -15.35 2.30
CA THR A 60 -8.59 -16.07 1.01
C THR A 60 -7.15 -16.42 0.61
N GLY A 61 -6.24 -16.52 1.58
CA GLY A 61 -4.83 -16.83 1.36
C GLY A 61 -3.98 -15.61 1.45
N HIS A 62 -3.88 -14.82 0.39
CA HIS A 62 -3.02 -13.63 0.38
C HIS A 62 -3.78 -12.32 0.69
N ARG A 63 -5.02 -12.42 1.18
CA ARG A 63 -5.90 -11.28 1.43
C ARG A 63 -7.03 -11.61 2.39
N VAL A 64 -7.56 -10.59 3.05
CA VAL A 64 -8.82 -10.65 3.80
C VAL A 64 -9.91 -9.93 3.03
N ARG A 65 -11.02 -10.61 2.77
CA ARG A 65 -12.25 -10.04 2.22
C ARG A 65 -13.22 -9.71 3.35
N CYS A 66 -13.58 -8.44 3.49
CA CYS A 66 -14.60 -7.98 4.43
C CYS A 66 -15.95 -8.64 4.10
N GLN A 67 -16.60 -9.22 5.11
CA GLN A 67 -17.88 -9.93 4.94
C GLN A 67 -19.03 -9.00 4.53
N TYR A 68 -18.96 -7.72 4.88
CA TYR A 68 -20.10 -6.82 4.70
C TYR A 68 -20.25 -6.34 3.25
N HIS A 69 -19.24 -5.66 2.72
CA HIS A 69 -19.28 -5.09 1.37
C HIS A 69 -18.25 -5.71 0.42
N GLY A 70 -17.55 -6.77 0.83
CA GLY A 70 -16.62 -7.52 -0.02
C GLY A 70 -15.29 -6.82 -0.32
N TRP A 71 -14.97 -5.71 0.34
CA TRP A 71 -13.68 -5.02 0.21
C TRP A 71 -12.53 -5.97 0.55
N GLN A 72 -11.45 -5.94 -0.23
CA GLN A 72 -10.35 -6.89 -0.05
C GLN A 72 -9.05 -6.16 0.21
N TYR A 73 -8.30 -6.67 1.19
CA TYR A 73 -7.05 -6.10 1.67
C TYR A 73 -5.92 -7.11 1.54
N ARG A 74 -4.81 -6.69 0.95
CA ARG A 74 -3.63 -7.54 0.71
C ARG A 74 -2.88 -7.86 2.00
N SER A 75 -2.32 -9.06 2.09
CA SER A 75 -1.37 -9.48 3.14
C SER A 75 -0.20 -8.51 3.29
N GLY A 76 0.36 -8.41 4.49
CA GLY A 76 1.48 -7.54 4.83
C GLY A 76 1.02 -6.11 5.04
N ASP A 77 0.91 -5.34 3.96
CA ASP A 77 0.70 -3.89 4.03
C ASP A 77 -0.74 -3.45 4.27
N GLY A 78 -1.71 -4.36 4.16
CA GLY A 78 -3.12 -4.08 4.38
C GLY A 78 -3.74 -3.19 3.30
N GLN A 79 -3.08 -3.01 2.14
CA GLN A 79 -3.60 -2.18 1.05
C GLN A 79 -4.93 -2.73 0.54
N CYS A 80 -5.94 -1.87 0.40
CA CYS A 80 -7.16 -2.25 -0.30
C CYS A 80 -6.83 -2.47 -1.78
N ILE A 81 -7.16 -3.65 -2.29
CA ILE A 81 -6.88 -4.08 -3.66
C ILE A 81 -8.15 -4.32 -4.48
N VAL A 82 -9.31 -4.46 -3.83
CA VAL A 82 -10.60 -4.63 -4.51
C VAL A 82 -11.68 -3.81 -3.80
N LEU A 83 -12.33 -2.93 -4.58
CA LEU A 83 -13.58 -2.25 -4.24
C LEU A 83 -14.71 -2.90 -5.04
N PRO A 84 -15.62 -3.67 -4.44
CA PRO A 84 -16.66 -4.35 -5.22
C PRO A 84 -17.60 -3.41 -5.97
N ALA A 85 -17.89 -2.23 -5.39
CA ALA A 85 -18.71 -1.21 -6.03
C ALA A 85 -18.01 -0.47 -7.19
N ALA A 86 -16.68 -0.59 -7.28
CA ALA A 86 -15.85 0.03 -8.31
C ALA A 86 -14.79 -0.97 -8.79
N SER A 87 -15.20 -2.20 -9.12
CA SER A 87 -14.29 -3.33 -9.40
C SER A 87 -13.35 -3.12 -10.58
N GLN A 88 -13.63 -2.08 -11.38
CA GLN A 88 -12.86 -1.69 -12.56
C GLN A 88 -11.89 -0.52 -12.30
N THR A 89 -11.95 0.08 -11.10
CA THR A 89 -11.05 1.15 -10.67
C THR A 89 -10.25 0.65 -9.47
N PRO A 90 -8.91 0.72 -9.49
CA PRO A 90 -8.12 0.30 -8.34
C PRO A 90 -8.45 1.17 -7.13
N PRO A 91 -8.49 0.60 -5.92
CA PRO A 91 -8.74 1.40 -4.72
C PRO A 91 -7.61 2.42 -4.53
N PRO A 92 -7.91 3.63 -4.00
CA PRO A 92 -6.86 4.61 -3.71
C PRO A 92 -5.80 4.01 -2.78
N THR A 93 -4.54 4.39 -2.97
CA THR A 93 -3.41 3.90 -2.14
C THR A 93 -3.48 4.37 -0.69
N SER A 94 -4.30 5.39 -0.40
CA SER A 94 -4.60 5.85 0.96
C SER A 94 -5.57 4.92 1.70
N VAL A 95 -6.24 4.02 0.99
CA VAL A 95 -7.25 3.12 1.53
C VAL A 95 -6.58 1.82 1.96
N CYS A 96 -6.09 1.78 3.20
CA CYS A 96 -5.41 0.64 3.78
C CYS A 96 -6.02 0.27 5.14
N ALA A 97 -5.98 -1.00 5.48
CA ALA A 97 -6.13 -1.45 6.85
C ALA A 97 -4.97 -0.91 7.71
N HIS A 98 -5.26 -0.58 8.96
CA HIS A 98 -4.20 -0.20 9.90
C HIS A 98 -3.46 -1.47 10.35
N THR A 99 -2.22 -1.63 9.94
CA THR A 99 -1.36 -2.78 10.24
C THR A 99 -0.37 -2.52 11.37
N PHE A 100 0.10 -3.58 12.02
CA PHE A 100 1.14 -3.57 13.05
C PHE A 100 2.32 -4.47 12.66
N ALA A 101 3.53 -4.15 13.12
CA ALA A 101 4.71 -4.99 12.92
C ALA A 101 4.56 -6.27 13.73
N THR A 102 4.86 -7.40 13.09
CA THR A 102 4.57 -8.72 13.63
C THR A 102 5.75 -9.66 13.50
N GLN A 103 5.92 -10.51 14.51
CA GLN A 103 6.87 -11.62 14.47
C GLN A 103 6.27 -12.83 15.18
N GLU A 104 6.55 -14.01 14.67
CA GLU A 104 6.23 -15.26 15.36
C GLU A 104 7.48 -15.79 16.04
N ALA A 105 7.40 -16.02 17.35
CA ALA A 105 8.49 -16.55 18.14
C ALA A 105 7.96 -17.25 19.39
N HIS A 106 8.62 -18.32 19.82
CA HIS A 106 8.26 -19.08 21.03
C HIS A 106 6.84 -19.66 21.00
N GLY A 107 6.30 -19.94 19.81
CA GLY A 107 4.92 -20.41 19.61
C GLY A 107 3.86 -19.33 19.81
N LEU A 108 4.25 -18.05 19.92
CA LEU A 108 3.38 -16.89 20.07
C LEU A 108 3.51 -15.94 18.88
N VAL A 109 2.44 -15.22 18.61
CA VAL A 109 2.41 -14.07 17.70
C VAL A 109 2.64 -12.81 18.50
N TRP A 110 3.70 -12.09 18.15
CA TRP A 110 4.12 -10.84 18.77
C TRP A 110 3.73 -9.66 17.88
N MET A 111 3.21 -8.62 18.50
CA MET A 111 2.82 -7.36 17.86
C MET A 111 3.61 -6.20 18.46
N HIS A 112 4.16 -5.35 17.60
CA HIS A 112 4.74 -4.07 18.02
C HIS A 112 3.65 -3.00 18.10
N TRP A 113 3.51 -2.35 19.26
CA TRP A 113 2.40 -1.42 19.54
C TRP A 113 2.39 -0.17 18.65
N LEU A 114 3.56 0.30 18.22
CA LEU A 114 3.70 1.60 17.55
C LEU A 114 4.18 1.53 16.09
N ALA A 115 4.56 0.35 15.60
CA ALA A 115 5.18 0.22 14.29
C ALA A 115 4.26 -0.52 13.33
N PRO A 116 4.17 -0.12 12.06
CA PRO A 116 3.37 -0.82 11.06
C PRO A 116 4.07 -2.08 10.55
N ALA A 117 3.33 -2.93 9.84
CA ALA A 117 3.89 -4.09 9.16
C ALA A 117 5.01 -3.70 8.18
N GLY A 118 6.01 -4.58 8.03
CA GLY A 118 7.13 -4.39 7.09
C GLY A 118 8.30 -3.55 7.61
N VAL A 119 8.21 -2.93 8.80
CA VAL A 119 9.36 -2.27 9.42
C VAL A 119 10.31 -3.31 10.03
N PRO A 120 11.61 -3.31 9.67
CA PRO A 120 12.57 -4.31 10.14
C PRO A 120 13.01 -3.99 11.58
N LEU A 121 12.17 -4.35 12.55
CA LEU A 121 12.46 -4.20 13.98
C LEU A 121 12.90 -5.54 14.59
N ALA A 122 13.85 -5.51 15.52
CA ALA A 122 14.18 -6.70 16.30
C ALA A 122 13.14 -6.92 17.40
N LEU A 123 12.75 -8.19 17.63
CA LEU A 123 11.90 -8.56 18.75
C LEU A 123 12.68 -8.45 20.08
N THR A 124 12.23 -7.56 20.97
CA THR A 124 12.86 -7.34 22.28
C THR A 124 12.06 -8.05 23.38
N LEU A 125 12.68 -9.04 24.04
CA LEU A 125 12.01 -9.92 25.01
C LEU A 125 12.43 -9.71 26.47
N GLN A 126 13.25 -8.69 26.75
CA GLN A 126 13.86 -8.49 28.06
C GLN A 126 12.82 -8.36 29.20
N ASP A 127 11.67 -7.74 28.92
CA ASP A 127 10.58 -7.56 29.87
C ASP A 127 9.72 -8.83 30.07
N TRP A 128 9.89 -9.85 29.23
CA TRP A 128 9.02 -11.03 29.13
C TRP A 128 9.60 -12.30 29.75
N LEU A 129 10.84 -12.25 30.27
CA LEU A 129 11.58 -13.37 30.89
C LEU A 129 11.85 -14.58 30.00
N ILE A 130 11.28 -14.63 28.79
CA ILE A 130 11.42 -15.73 27.84
C ILE A 130 12.62 -15.50 26.92
N ALA A 131 13.34 -16.58 26.65
CA ALA A 131 14.49 -16.62 25.76
C ALA A 131 14.43 -17.91 24.93
N PRO A 132 15.25 -18.07 23.87
CA PRO A 132 15.34 -19.34 23.15
C PRO A 132 15.65 -20.52 24.09
N PRO A 133 15.08 -21.72 23.85
CA PRO A 133 15.32 -22.87 24.70
C PRO A 133 16.80 -23.28 24.68
N ALA A 134 17.28 -23.82 25.81
CA ALA A 134 18.62 -24.40 25.87
C ALA A 134 18.71 -25.67 25.01
N ALA A 135 19.93 -26.09 24.65
CA ALA A 135 20.15 -27.32 23.90
C ALA A 135 19.49 -28.54 24.57
N GLY A 136 18.74 -29.33 23.79
CA GLY A 136 17.98 -30.48 24.28
C GLY A 136 16.63 -30.14 24.92
N GLN A 137 16.20 -28.87 24.86
CA GLN A 137 14.88 -28.43 25.28
C GLN A 137 14.09 -27.85 24.09
N THR A 138 12.77 -27.96 24.19
CA THR A 138 11.81 -27.34 23.27
C THR A 138 10.89 -26.40 24.04
N GLN A 139 10.26 -25.48 23.33
CA GLN A 139 9.23 -24.59 23.85
C GLN A 139 7.92 -24.81 23.11
N GLN A 140 6.82 -24.84 23.87
CA GLN A 140 5.50 -25.13 23.36
C GLN A 140 4.49 -24.17 23.99
N ALA A 141 3.81 -23.39 23.17
CA ALA A 141 2.72 -22.55 23.61
C ALA A 141 1.54 -23.43 24.06
N LEU A 142 1.03 -23.15 25.26
CA LEU A 142 -0.14 -23.77 25.85
C LEU A 142 -1.37 -22.88 25.61
N GLN A 143 -2.54 -23.36 26.02
CA GLN A 143 -3.79 -22.61 25.89
C GLN A 143 -3.75 -21.34 26.75
N SER A 144 -4.07 -20.19 26.13
CA SER A 144 -4.17 -18.91 26.83
C SER A 144 -5.47 -18.80 27.64
N PHE A 145 -5.43 -18.03 28.73
CA PHE A 145 -6.56 -17.85 29.65
C PHE A 145 -6.93 -16.39 29.84
N VAL A 146 -8.23 -16.11 29.83
CA VAL A 146 -8.75 -14.77 30.12
C VAL A 146 -9.06 -14.66 31.62
N LEU A 147 -8.55 -13.59 32.24
CA LEU A 147 -8.91 -13.16 33.59
C LEU A 147 -9.49 -11.75 33.51
N HIS A 148 -10.68 -11.56 34.09
CA HIS A 148 -11.38 -10.28 34.08
C HIS A 148 -10.90 -9.39 35.24
N ALA A 149 -9.67 -8.90 35.11
CA ALA A 149 -9.04 -7.89 35.93
C ALA A 149 -7.89 -7.23 35.15
N ASP A 150 -7.40 -6.11 35.66
CA ASP A 150 -6.21 -5.44 35.12
C ASP A 150 -4.95 -6.33 35.25
N ALA A 151 -3.91 -5.98 34.48
CA ALA A 151 -2.70 -6.78 34.39
C ALA A 151 -1.90 -6.82 35.70
N GLU A 152 -1.95 -5.76 36.52
CA GLU A 152 -1.24 -5.70 37.80
C GLU A 152 -1.87 -6.65 38.83
N THR A 153 -3.20 -6.64 38.92
CA THR A 153 -4.00 -7.56 39.72
C THR A 153 -3.73 -9.00 39.30
N VAL A 154 -3.79 -9.30 38.00
CA VAL A 154 -3.53 -10.66 37.50
C VAL A 154 -2.10 -11.11 37.81
N ARG A 155 -1.10 -10.25 37.56
CA ARG A 155 0.31 -10.53 37.89
C ARG A 155 0.47 -10.89 39.37
N GLY A 156 -0.13 -10.11 40.27
CA GLY A 156 -0.07 -10.33 41.72
C GLY A 156 -0.68 -11.66 42.18
N GLN A 157 -1.59 -12.23 41.40
CA GLN A 157 -2.27 -13.49 41.72
C GLN A 157 -1.65 -14.72 41.04
N LEU A 158 -0.92 -14.54 39.94
CA LEU A 158 -0.50 -15.64 39.07
C LEU A 158 0.48 -16.61 39.73
N ALA A 159 1.27 -16.14 40.70
CA ALA A 159 2.17 -16.99 41.48
C ALA A 159 1.45 -18.12 42.23
N ARG A 160 0.14 -17.98 42.49
CA ARG A 160 -0.74 -18.97 43.14
C ARG A 160 -1.10 -20.14 42.23
N TYR A 161 -0.72 -20.09 40.94
CA TYR A 161 -0.79 -21.24 40.04
C TYR A 161 -0.13 -22.48 40.65
N ARG A 162 0.97 -22.30 41.40
CA ARG A 162 1.69 -23.38 42.10
C ARG A 162 0.81 -24.17 43.07
N ASP A 163 -0.21 -23.53 43.66
CA ASP A 163 -1.14 -24.17 44.60
C ASP A 163 -2.27 -24.92 43.86
N CYS A 164 -2.45 -24.63 42.57
CA CYS A 164 -3.51 -25.18 41.75
C CYS A 164 -3.02 -26.34 40.87
N ASP A 165 -1.72 -26.44 40.64
CA ASP A 165 -1.06 -27.55 39.96
C ASP A 165 -0.43 -28.54 40.96
N PRO A 166 -1.05 -29.72 41.18
CA PRO A 166 -0.55 -30.70 42.14
C PRO A 166 0.82 -31.27 41.77
N GLY A 167 1.25 -31.19 40.50
CA GLY A 167 2.58 -31.64 40.09
C GLY A 167 3.69 -30.62 40.34
N LEU A 168 3.37 -29.37 40.72
CA LEU A 168 4.35 -28.34 41.10
C LEU A 168 4.71 -28.36 42.59
N VAL A 169 4.11 -29.26 43.37
CA VAL A 169 4.36 -29.41 44.81
C VAL A 169 5.70 -30.13 45.03
N GLN A 170 6.82 -29.45 44.77
CA GLN A 170 8.17 -29.96 45.04
C GLN A 170 9.09 -28.88 45.63
N ALA A 171 10.02 -29.28 46.49
CA ALA A 171 10.96 -28.44 47.24
C ALA A 171 11.98 -27.63 46.39
N GLN A 172 11.87 -27.66 45.05
CA GLN A 172 12.81 -27.05 44.10
C GLN A 172 12.17 -26.02 43.15
N LEU A 173 10.91 -25.62 43.37
CA LEU A 173 10.26 -24.58 42.57
C LEU A 173 10.95 -23.23 42.78
N ARG A 174 11.39 -22.61 41.68
CA ARG A 174 11.91 -21.24 41.62
C ARG A 174 10.93 -20.38 40.83
N SER A 175 10.78 -19.13 41.25
CA SER A 175 9.98 -18.14 40.52
C SER A 175 10.80 -16.90 40.21
N GLN A 176 10.63 -16.38 39.00
CA GLN A 176 11.15 -15.08 38.57
C GLN A 176 9.98 -14.25 38.03
N GLU A 177 9.95 -12.98 38.36
CA GLU A 177 8.86 -12.06 37.98
C GLU A 177 9.42 -10.82 37.30
N SER A 178 8.64 -10.29 36.36
CA SER A 178 8.78 -8.95 35.79
C SER A 178 7.44 -8.22 35.90
N ALA A 179 7.36 -7.00 35.37
CA ALA A 179 6.09 -6.28 35.27
C ALA A 179 5.08 -6.97 34.32
N HIS A 180 5.54 -7.80 33.39
CA HIS A 180 4.74 -8.36 32.30
C HIS A 180 4.74 -9.89 32.24
N ALA A 181 5.55 -10.56 33.06
CA ALA A 181 5.69 -12.01 33.02
C ALA A 181 6.02 -12.63 34.39
N LEU A 182 5.70 -13.92 34.51
CA LEU A 182 6.09 -14.81 35.61
C LEU A 182 6.70 -16.08 34.99
N ALA A 183 7.89 -16.46 35.42
CA ALA A 183 8.50 -17.74 35.08
C ALA A 183 8.55 -18.64 36.32
N LEU A 184 8.04 -19.87 36.19
CA LEU A 184 8.11 -20.91 37.21
C LEU A 184 9.03 -22.03 36.71
N SER A 185 10.14 -22.27 37.38
CA SER A 185 11.12 -23.31 37.00
C SER A 185 11.21 -24.39 38.08
N TRP A 186 11.21 -25.66 37.66
CA TRP A 186 11.34 -26.80 38.57
C TRP A 186 12.01 -27.98 37.85
N SER A 187 12.26 -29.07 38.58
CA SER A 187 12.71 -30.34 38.02
C SER A 187 11.62 -31.39 38.24
N GLU A 188 11.30 -32.17 37.19
CA GLU A 188 10.35 -33.28 37.26
C GLU A 188 10.97 -34.48 36.54
N ALA A 189 11.00 -35.63 37.20
CA ALA A 189 11.68 -36.84 36.73
C ALA A 189 13.17 -36.62 36.33
N GLY A 190 13.87 -35.72 37.03
CA GLY A 190 15.28 -35.40 36.77
C GLY A 190 15.52 -34.44 35.62
N ALA A 191 14.45 -33.92 34.99
CA ALA A 191 14.53 -33.00 33.88
C ALA A 191 14.03 -31.60 34.22
N ALA A 192 14.73 -30.57 33.75
CA ALA A 192 14.39 -29.18 33.99
C ALA A 192 13.20 -28.75 33.13
N HIS A 193 12.24 -28.09 33.77
CA HIS A 193 11.06 -27.49 33.14
C HIS A 193 10.97 -26.03 33.52
N THR A 194 10.40 -25.20 32.64
CA THR A 194 10.04 -23.82 32.97
C THR A 194 8.72 -23.46 32.31
N LEU A 195 7.79 -22.92 33.07
CA LEU A 195 6.51 -22.41 32.60
C LEU A 195 6.56 -20.89 32.65
N PHE A 196 6.52 -20.27 31.47
CA PHE A 196 6.44 -18.83 31.32
C PHE A 196 4.98 -18.42 31.19
N PHE A 197 4.56 -17.44 31.97
CA PHE A 197 3.30 -16.75 31.81
C PHE A 197 3.55 -15.32 31.35
N LEU A 198 2.92 -14.92 30.25
CA LEU A 198 3.07 -13.59 29.65
C LEU A 198 1.73 -12.88 29.64
N LEU A 199 1.69 -11.66 30.17
CA LEU A 199 0.47 -10.89 30.37
C LEU A 199 0.20 -9.95 29.19
N GLN A 200 -0.88 -10.20 28.46
CA GLN A 200 -1.42 -9.31 27.46
C GLN A 200 -2.54 -8.45 28.09
N PRO A 201 -2.31 -7.15 28.33
CA PRO A 201 -3.36 -6.25 28.78
C PRO A 201 -4.34 -5.99 27.63
N ALA A 202 -5.43 -6.77 27.56
CA ALA A 202 -6.42 -6.64 26.49
C ALA A 202 -7.29 -5.40 26.69
N ARG A 203 -7.77 -5.14 27.91
CA ARG A 203 -8.48 -3.91 28.32
C ARG A 203 -8.15 -3.58 29.78
N ALA A 204 -8.64 -2.44 30.25
CA ALA A 204 -8.52 -2.05 31.66
C ALA A 204 -9.04 -3.13 32.63
N ASP A 205 -10.02 -3.93 32.22
CA ASP A 205 -10.66 -4.97 33.04
C ASP A 205 -10.40 -6.40 32.55
N LYS A 206 -9.49 -6.60 31.60
CA LYS A 206 -9.32 -7.88 30.91
C LYS A 206 -7.85 -8.10 30.60
N THR A 207 -7.30 -9.17 31.14
CA THR A 207 -5.94 -9.62 30.85
C THR A 207 -6.00 -11.02 30.26
N ILE A 208 -5.29 -11.22 29.15
CA ILE A 208 -5.07 -12.53 28.55
C ILE A 208 -3.71 -13.03 29.02
N VAL A 209 -3.68 -14.21 29.61
CA VAL A 209 -2.46 -14.86 30.09
C VAL A 209 -2.05 -15.90 29.07
N HIS A 210 -0.96 -15.64 28.34
CA HIS A 210 -0.33 -16.64 27.48
C HIS A 210 0.62 -17.50 28.30
N ALA A 211 0.68 -18.79 28.00
CA ALA A 211 1.57 -19.71 28.69
C ALA A 211 2.49 -20.44 27.70
N VAL A 212 3.79 -20.49 27.98
CA VAL A 212 4.76 -21.26 27.19
C VAL A 212 5.49 -22.22 28.11
N LEU A 213 5.44 -23.51 27.80
CA LEU A 213 6.19 -24.54 28.50
C LEU A 213 7.52 -24.77 27.78
N GLN A 214 8.62 -24.60 28.51
CA GLN A 214 9.93 -25.12 28.14
C GLN A 214 10.17 -26.44 28.84
N CYS A 215 10.45 -27.47 28.07
CA CYS A 215 10.62 -28.84 28.54
C CYS A 215 11.66 -29.58 27.70
N PRO A 216 12.12 -30.77 28.11
CA PRO A 216 12.99 -31.60 27.27
C PRO A 216 12.37 -31.91 25.91
N GLU A 217 13.22 -32.03 24.89
CA GLU A 217 12.81 -32.52 23.58
C GLU A 217 12.18 -33.93 23.66
N GLY A 218 11.16 -34.19 22.86
CA GLY A 218 10.45 -35.47 22.83
C GLY A 218 9.40 -35.67 23.92
N LEU A 219 9.22 -34.72 24.85
CA LEU A 219 8.14 -34.79 25.83
C LEU A 219 6.76 -34.66 25.17
N ALA A 220 5.83 -35.55 25.51
CA ALA A 220 4.45 -35.46 25.03
C ALA A 220 3.74 -34.24 25.65
N ILE A 221 3.23 -33.34 24.78
CA ILE A 221 2.66 -32.05 25.20
C ILE A 221 1.17 -32.14 25.58
N ALA A 222 0.41 -33.09 25.02
CA ALA A 222 -1.03 -33.21 25.30
C ALA A 222 -1.37 -33.39 26.80
N PRO A 223 -0.65 -34.21 27.60
CA PRO A 223 -0.85 -34.27 29.05
C PRO A 223 -0.62 -32.92 29.73
N TRP A 224 0.37 -32.15 29.26
CA TRP A 224 0.69 -30.82 29.76
C TRP A 224 -0.40 -29.80 29.45
N GLN A 225 -0.98 -29.82 28.25
CA GLN A 225 -2.13 -28.98 27.91
C GLN A 225 -3.30 -29.22 28.89
N LEU A 226 -3.64 -30.49 29.16
CA LEU A 226 -4.73 -30.83 30.08
C LEU A 226 -4.40 -30.45 31.54
N ARG A 227 -3.17 -30.68 32.00
CA ARG A 227 -2.69 -30.31 33.34
C ARG A 227 -2.78 -28.80 33.54
N HIS A 228 -2.26 -28.03 32.59
CA HIS A 228 -2.29 -26.58 32.61
C HIS A 228 -3.72 -26.04 32.58
N GLN A 229 -4.58 -26.58 31.72
CA GLN A 229 -5.98 -26.19 31.61
C GLN A 229 -6.71 -26.35 32.95
N LYS A 230 -6.54 -27.50 33.62
CA LYS A 230 -7.14 -27.77 34.94
C LYS A 230 -6.61 -26.83 36.02
N ALA A 231 -5.30 -26.57 36.04
CA ALA A 231 -4.68 -25.68 37.02
C ALA A 231 -5.17 -24.23 36.85
N MET A 232 -5.21 -23.70 35.63
CA MET A 232 -5.72 -22.35 35.35
C MET A 232 -7.22 -22.23 35.66
N GLN A 233 -8.04 -23.24 35.38
CA GLN A 233 -9.45 -23.26 35.76
C GLN A 233 -9.65 -23.18 37.28
N ARG A 234 -8.87 -23.95 38.06
CA ARG A 234 -8.90 -23.88 39.53
C ARG A 234 -8.44 -22.52 40.04
N LEU A 235 -7.37 -21.98 39.46
CA LEU A 235 -6.87 -20.65 39.81
C LEU A 235 -7.96 -19.60 39.57
N ARG A 236 -8.54 -19.55 38.37
CA ARG A 236 -9.64 -18.63 38.05
C ARG A 236 -10.81 -18.79 39.02
N GLY A 237 -11.24 -20.02 39.30
CA GLY A 237 -12.34 -20.28 40.25
C GLY A 237 -12.05 -19.75 41.66
N ARG A 238 -10.83 -19.95 42.17
CA ARG A 238 -10.41 -19.41 43.48
C ARG A 238 -10.38 -17.88 43.47
N LEU A 239 -9.79 -17.26 42.45
CA LEU A 239 -9.71 -15.80 42.35
C LEU A 239 -11.08 -15.14 42.25
N ILE A 240 -12.05 -15.79 41.58
CA ILE A 240 -13.44 -15.32 41.55
C ILE A 240 -14.08 -15.43 42.94
N ALA A 241 -13.93 -16.58 43.61
CA ALA A 241 -14.52 -16.81 44.94
C ALA A 241 -13.97 -15.83 46.00
N GLU A 242 -12.72 -15.42 45.85
CA GLU A 242 -12.05 -14.46 46.74
C GLU A 242 -12.25 -12.99 46.31
N GLY A 243 -12.96 -12.74 45.20
CA GLY A 243 -13.22 -11.38 44.70
C GLY A 243 -12.02 -10.67 44.07
N CYS A 244 -10.93 -11.39 43.77
CA CYS A 244 -9.74 -10.81 43.14
C CYS A 244 -9.92 -10.56 41.64
N VAL A 245 -10.75 -11.35 40.96
CA VAL A 245 -11.10 -11.17 39.54
C VAL A 245 -12.59 -11.36 39.34
N SER A 246 -13.15 -10.74 38.30
CA SER A 246 -14.57 -10.92 37.97
C SER A 246 -14.83 -12.25 37.24
N ALA A 247 -16.02 -12.82 37.46
CA ALA A 247 -16.49 -13.98 36.71
C ALA A 247 -16.80 -13.65 35.24
N TYR A 248 -17.25 -12.43 34.98
CA TYR A 248 -17.71 -11.92 33.69
C TYR A 248 -17.00 -10.61 33.34
N PRO A 249 -16.93 -10.22 32.06
CA PRO A 249 -16.46 -8.90 31.67
C PRO A 249 -17.27 -7.81 32.38
N THR A 250 -16.59 -6.80 32.94
CA THR A 250 -17.23 -5.64 33.57
C THR A 250 -17.49 -4.50 32.58
N SER A 251 -16.95 -4.63 31.37
CA SER A 251 -17.13 -3.72 30.23
C SER A 251 -17.36 -4.49 28.93
N SER A 252 -18.12 -3.91 28.01
CA SER A 252 -18.25 -4.44 26.65
C SER A 252 -17.11 -3.96 25.74
N ALA A 253 -16.82 -4.70 24.66
CA ALA A 253 -15.79 -4.33 23.69
C ALA A 253 -16.16 -3.03 22.95
N ASP A 254 -17.45 -2.78 22.72
CA ASP A 254 -17.93 -1.60 22.01
C ASP A 254 -17.83 -0.32 22.87
N GLU A 255 -17.99 -0.42 24.20
CA GLU A 255 -17.88 0.72 25.13
C GLU A 255 -16.43 1.20 25.36
N GLN A 256 -15.45 0.31 25.17
CA GLN A 256 -14.04 0.59 25.45
C GLN A 256 -13.12 0.50 24.23
N TYR A 257 -13.70 0.43 23.02
CA TYR A 257 -12.89 0.44 21.81
C TYR A 257 -12.03 1.70 21.79
N MET A 258 -10.72 1.51 21.76
CA MET A 258 -9.77 2.58 21.49
C MET A 258 -9.39 2.54 20.02
N LEU A 259 -9.33 3.72 19.41
CA LEU A 259 -8.64 3.84 18.12
C LEU A 259 -7.19 3.40 18.31
N PRO A 260 -6.60 2.68 17.34
CA PRO A 260 -5.18 2.37 17.39
C PRO A 260 -4.37 3.66 17.53
N PRO A 261 -3.21 3.62 18.21
CA PRO A 261 -2.39 4.82 18.39
C PRO A 261 -2.14 5.47 17.03
N GLU A 262 -2.34 6.79 16.96
CA GLU A 262 -2.04 7.52 15.73
C GLU A 262 -0.59 7.26 15.38
N ARG A 263 -0.38 6.69 14.19
CA ARG A 263 0.95 6.63 13.61
C ARG A 263 1.48 8.07 13.64
N PRO A 264 2.70 8.31 14.13
CA PRO A 264 3.41 9.50 13.70
C PRO A 264 3.30 9.46 12.18
N LYS A 265 2.56 10.39 11.59
CA LYS A 265 2.73 10.67 10.17
C LYS A 265 4.17 11.12 10.12
N GLU A 266 5.09 10.20 9.85
CA GLU A 266 6.39 10.56 9.32
C GLU A 266 6.04 11.28 8.02
N ARG A 267 5.91 12.59 8.16
CA ARG A 267 5.85 13.53 7.06
C ARG A 267 7.25 13.49 6.47
N LEU A 268 7.54 12.41 5.76
CA LEU A 268 8.64 12.36 4.83
C LEU A 268 8.37 13.51 3.88
N ARG A 269 9.27 14.49 3.91
CA ARG A 269 9.20 15.62 3.01
C ARG A 269 9.29 15.08 1.57
N ALA A 270 8.75 15.81 0.60
CA ALA A 270 8.69 15.37 -0.80
C ALA A 270 10.09 15.08 -1.42
N ASP A 271 11.16 15.58 -0.81
CA ASP A 271 12.56 15.32 -1.13
C ASP A 271 13.11 14.00 -0.54
N GLU A 272 12.47 13.41 0.48
CA GLU A 272 12.94 12.18 1.16
C GLU A 272 12.38 10.85 0.58
N ARG A 273 11.76 10.87 -0.61
CA ARG A 273 11.23 9.65 -1.29
C ARG A 273 11.79 9.40 -2.68
N LEU A 274 12.81 10.13 -3.11
CA LEU A 274 13.41 9.93 -4.41
C LEU A 274 14.54 8.90 -4.34
N ILE A 275 14.39 7.83 -5.10
CA ILE A 275 15.41 6.80 -5.36
C ILE A 275 16.50 7.46 -6.21
N LYS A 276 17.74 7.34 -5.76
CA LYS A 276 18.89 7.75 -6.57
C LYS A 276 19.15 6.69 -7.63
N VAL A 277 19.06 7.09 -8.88
CA VAL A 277 19.32 6.22 -10.04
C VAL A 277 20.50 6.74 -10.83
N ARG A 278 21.25 5.82 -11.43
CA ARG A 278 22.26 6.08 -12.44
C ARG A 278 21.63 5.91 -13.82
N VAL A 279 21.94 6.83 -14.74
CA VAL A 279 21.65 6.65 -16.16
C VAL A 279 22.62 5.60 -16.70
N ALA A 280 22.19 4.36 -16.83
CA ALA A 280 23.00 3.28 -17.35
C ALA A 280 23.32 3.49 -18.84
N ARG A 281 22.28 3.84 -19.62
CA ARG A 281 22.39 4.09 -21.07
C ARG A 281 21.44 5.19 -21.52
N VAL A 282 21.86 5.89 -22.58
CA VAL A 282 21.03 6.83 -23.34
C VAL A 282 20.96 6.33 -24.77
N LEU A 283 19.75 6.25 -25.31
CA LEU A 283 19.48 5.74 -26.66
C LEU A 283 18.67 6.78 -27.44
N ASP A 284 19.14 7.19 -28.61
CA ASP A 284 18.35 7.98 -29.55
C ASP A 284 17.39 7.01 -30.28
N THR A 285 16.14 6.92 -29.82
CA THR A 285 15.20 5.88 -30.29
C THR A 285 14.34 6.34 -31.47
N ALA A 286 14.21 7.65 -31.68
CA ALA A 286 13.57 8.29 -32.84
C ALA A 286 13.93 9.78 -32.88
N GLU A 287 13.55 10.46 -33.96
CA GLU A 287 13.62 11.92 -34.04
C GLU A 287 12.86 12.55 -32.87
N GLU A 288 13.51 13.48 -32.16
CA GLU A 288 13.02 14.14 -30.94
C GLU A 288 12.82 13.24 -29.71
N ILE A 289 13.13 11.93 -29.75
CA ILE A 289 12.86 10.99 -28.65
C ILE A 289 14.14 10.27 -28.22
N ARG A 290 14.44 10.37 -26.92
CA ARG A 290 15.50 9.61 -26.26
C ARG A 290 14.93 8.65 -25.24
N ALA A 291 15.52 7.47 -25.14
CA ALA A 291 15.27 6.55 -24.04
C ALA A 291 16.43 6.59 -23.04
N PHE A 292 16.08 6.42 -21.76
CA PHE A 292 17.01 6.39 -20.65
C PHE A 292 16.79 5.10 -19.88
N GLU A 293 17.85 4.31 -19.75
CA GLU A 293 17.88 3.15 -18.88
C GLU A 293 18.38 3.61 -17.50
N LEU A 294 17.54 3.45 -16.48
CA LEU A 294 17.76 3.98 -15.15
C LEU A 294 17.94 2.83 -14.16
N GLU A 295 19.06 2.80 -13.45
CA GLU A 295 19.39 1.75 -12.49
C GLU A 295 19.59 2.33 -11.09
N PRO A 296 18.96 1.76 -10.03
CA PRO A 296 19.15 2.21 -8.65
C PRO A 296 20.61 2.10 -8.20
N VAL A 297 21.11 3.13 -7.51
CA VAL A 297 22.50 3.15 -7.01
C VAL A 297 22.67 2.27 -5.77
N ALA A 298 21.67 2.19 -4.90
CA ALA A 298 21.72 1.41 -3.66
C ALA A 298 21.05 0.03 -3.84
N SER A 299 21.70 -1.02 -3.34
CA SER A 299 21.21 -2.40 -3.43
C SER A 299 19.86 -2.62 -2.74
N GLY A 300 19.59 -1.91 -1.63
CA GLY A 300 18.31 -1.96 -0.92
C GLY A 300 17.13 -1.29 -1.64
N GLU A 301 17.40 -0.45 -2.64
CA GLU A 301 16.36 0.26 -3.42
C GLU A 301 16.06 -0.42 -4.76
N GLN A 302 16.79 -1.48 -5.11
CA GLN A 302 16.64 -2.23 -6.36
C GLN A 302 15.24 -2.84 -6.51
N GLY A 303 14.68 -3.38 -5.43
CA GLY A 303 13.30 -3.90 -5.44
C GLY A 303 12.24 -2.81 -5.59
N ALA A 304 12.51 -1.60 -5.09
CA ALA A 304 11.51 -0.53 -5.05
C ALA A 304 11.24 0.13 -6.42
N LEU A 305 12.22 0.13 -7.33
CA LEU A 305 12.04 0.63 -8.69
C LEU A 305 11.54 -0.44 -9.67
N ALA A 306 11.84 -1.72 -9.39
CA ALA A 306 11.45 -2.86 -10.20
C ALA A 306 10.03 -3.38 -9.89
N ASP A 307 9.46 -3.02 -8.73
CA ASP A 307 8.10 -3.41 -8.35
C ASP A 307 7.05 -2.46 -8.95
N PHE A 308 6.59 -2.81 -10.15
CA PHE A 308 5.51 -2.10 -10.83
C PHE A 308 4.68 -3.04 -11.70
N ILE A 309 3.51 -2.54 -12.10
CA ILE A 309 2.64 -3.18 -13.09
C ILE A 309 2.61 -2.34 -14.38
N PRO A 310 2.38 -2.94 -15.57
CA PRO A 310 2.42 -2.22 -16.84
C PRO A 310 1.51 -0.99 -16.89
N GLY A 311 2.01 0.07 -17.54
CA GLY A 311 1.40 1.40 -17.55
C GLY A 311 1.79 2.30 -16.37
N ALA A 312 2.75 1.86 -15.56
CA ALA A 312 3.31 2.70 -14.50
C ALA A 312 4.18 3.83 -15.06
N HIS A 313 4.29 4.92 -14.30
CA HIS A 313 5.21 6.03 -14.52
C HIS A 313 6.01 6.33 -13.25
N ILE A 314 7.10 7.07 -13.42
CA ILE A 314 7.91 7.62 -12.34
C ILE A 314 7.99 9.14 -12.47
N ASP A 315 8.07 9.83 -11.34
CA ASP A 315 8.44 11.24 -11.32
C ASP A 315 9.97 11.34 -11.38
N VAL A 316 10.51 12.14 -12.29
CA VAL A 316 11.93 12.36 -12.47
C VAL A 316 12.24 13.81 -12.16
N LYS A 317 13.15 14.03 -11.21
CA LYS A 317 13.74 15.35 -11.00
C LYS A 317 14.76 15.60 -12.11
N THR A 318 14.33 16.35 -13.12
CA THR A 318 15.14 16.66 -14.30
C THR A 318 16.34 17.54 -13.93
N PRO A 319 17.40 17.62 -14.77
CA PRO A 319 18.54 18.49 -14.51
C PRO A 319 18.18 19.97 -14.32
N SER A 320 17.06 20.43 -14.89
CA SER A 320 16.52 21.77 -14.65
C SER A 320 15.93 22.00 -13.25
N GLY A 321 15.92 20.98 -12.38
CA GLY A 321 15.29 21.01 -11.06
C GLY A 321 13.78 20.72 -11.09
N MET A 322 13.16 20.67 -12.27
CA MET A 322 11.73 20.41 -12.43
C MET A 322 11.41 18.92 -12.25
N LEU A 323 10.30 18.61 -11.60
CA LEU A 323 9.75 17.26 -11.51
C LEU A 323 8.89 16.95 -12.74
N ARG A 324 9.12 15.83 -13.43
CA ARG A 324 8.37 15.42 -14.63
C ARG A 324 8.05 13.94 -14.63
N GLN A 325 6.87 13.59 -15.11
CA GLN A 325 6.40 12.21 -15.19
C GLN A 325 6.79 11.58 -16.52
N TYR A 326 7.34 10.37 -16.45
CA TYR A 326 7.63 9.56 -17.63
C TYR A 326 7.16 8.12 -17.40
N SER A 327 6.34 7.61 -18.31
CA SER A 327 5.90 6.21 -18.27
C SER A 327 7.08 5.27 -18.46
N ILE A 328 7.07 4.20 -17.68
CA ILE A 328 8.05 3.12 -17.79
C ILE A 328 7.71 2.33 -19.06
N ALA A 329 8.65 2.32 -20.00
CA ALA A 329 8.55 1.61 -21.26
C ALA A 329 8.87 0.12 -21.10
N SER A 330 9.73 -0.25 -20.16
CA SER A 330 10.03 -1.66 -19.86
C SER A 330 8.87 -2.36 -19.16
N SER A 331 8.71 -3.66 -19.39
CA SER A 331 7.74 -4.50 -18.69
C SER A 331 8.36 -5.13 -17.44
N PRO A 332 7.54 -5.54 -16.44
CA PRO A 332 8.04 -6.25 -15.27
C PRO A 332 8.79 -7.54 -15.62
N GLY A 333 8.34 -8.26 -16.66
CA GLY A 333 9.01 -9.46 -17.15
C GLY A 333 10.41 -9.20 -17.71
N GLU A 334 10.61 -8.11 -18.46
CA GLU A 334 11.94 -7.71 -18.95
C GLU A 334 12.88 -7.35 -17.79
N VAL A 335 12.39 -6.57 -16.84
CA VAL A 335 13.16 -6.18 -15.65
C VAL A 335 13.56 -7.41 -14.83
N SER A 336 12.66 -8.38 -14.66
CA SER A 336 12.93 -9.65 -13.99
C SER A 336 13.97 -10.52 -14.72
N ALA A 337 13.87 -10.62 -16.05
CA ALA A 337 14.82 -11.39 -16.86
C ALA A 337 16.23 -10.77 -16.84
N GLN A 338 16.33 -9.45 -16.90
CA GLN A 338 17.60 -8.72 -16.87
C GLN A 338 18.21 -8.69 -15.46
N ALA A 339 17.38 -8.75 -14.41
CA ALA A 339 17.80 -8.92 -13.03
C ALA A 339 18.63 -10.18 -12.80
N ALA A 340 18.33 -11.28 -13.51
CA ALA A 340 19.13 -12.50 -13.49
C ALA A 340 20.54 -12.30 -14.08
N HIS A 341 20.73 -11.26 -14.90
CA HIS A 341 21.99 -10.89 -15.55
C HIS A 341 22.66 -9.67 -14.89
N GLY A 342 22.19 -9.29 -13.69
CA GLY A 342 22.81 -8.24 -12.87
C GLY A 342 22.31 -6.82 -13.12
N TRP A 343 21.43 -6.58 -14.11
CA TRP A 343 20.84 -5.25 -14.36
C TRP A 343 19.45 -5.16 -13.72
N ARG A 344 19.23 -4.18 -12.83
CA ARG A 344 17.95 -4.03 -12.09
C ARG A 344 17.36 -2.65 -12.25
N GLY A 345 17.14 -2.25 -13.51
CA GLY A 345 16.66 -0.92 -13.87
C GLY A 345 15.31 -0.90 -14.58
N VAL A 346 14.88 0.30 -14.97
CA VAL A 346 13.71 0.54 -15.81
C VAL A 346 14.09 1.44 -16.99
N THR A 347 13.34 1.32 -18.09
CA THR A 347 13.53 2.18 -19.26
C THR A 347 12.41 3.22 -19.34
N ILE A 348 12.74 4.49 -19.51
CA ILE A 348 11.77 5.55 -19.83
C ILE A 348 12.04 6.14 -21.20
N GLY A 349 11.01 6.70 -21.85
CA GLY A 349 11.13 7.46 -23.10
C GLY A 349 10.75 8.92 -22.90
N VAL A 350 11.58 9.84 -23.38
CA VAL A 350 11.40 11.28 -23.23
C VAL A 350 11.41 11.93 -24.61
N LYS A 351 10.28 12.53 -25.00
CA LYS A 351 10.20 13.41 -26.17
C LYS A 351 10.67 14.82 -25.81
N ARG A 352 11.46 15.43 -26.68
CA ARG A 352 11.85 16.84 -26.60
C ARG A 352 10.70 17.69 -27.11
N GLU A 353 10.09 18.45 -26.20
CA GLU A 353 9.02 19.37 -26.59
C GLU A 353 9.62 20.66 -27.18
N PRO A 354 9.16 21.14 -28.35
CA PRO A 354 9.69 22.35 -28.97
C PRO A 354 9.55 23.59 -28.07
N ALA A 355 8.42 23.73 -27.38
CA ALA A 355 8.14 24.77 -26.40
C ALA A 355 8.37 24.27 -24.95
N SER A 356 9.50 23.60 -24.71
CA SER A 356 9.81 23.06 -23.39
C SER A 356 9.96 24.17 -22.34
N ARG A 357 9.33 23.99 -21.18
CA ARG A 357 9.55 24.84 -19.99
C ARG A 357 10.93 24.60 -19.34
N GLY A 358 11.72 23.65 -19.83
CA GLY A 358 13.05 23.31 -19.31
C GLY A 358 13.21 21.81 -19.01
N GLY A 359 12.14 21.12 -18.59
CA GLY A 359 12.18 19.70 -18.23
C GLY A 359 12.70 18.79 -19.35
N SER A 360 11.93 18.58 -20.42
CA SER A 360 12.34 17.71 -21.53
C SER A 360 13.59 18.19 -22.27
N ALA A 361 13.78 19.51 -22.40
CA ALA A 361 15.00 20.06 -23.01
C ALA A 361 16.26 19.74 -22.19
N SER A 362 16.18 19.83 -20.85
CA SER A 362 17.31 19.50 -19.97
C SER A 362 17.63 18.01 -19.96
N MET A 363 16.62 17.14 -20.00
CA MET A 363 16.82 15.70 -20.14
C MET A 363 17.59 15.35 -21.42
N HIS A 364 17.31 16.03 -22.53
CA HIS A 364 17.99 15.80 -23.80
C HIS A 364 19.40 16.40 -23.85
N ALA A 365 19.57 17.63 -23.36
CA ALA A 365 20.81 18.38 -23.55
C ALA A 365 21.89 18.08 -22.50
N GLN A 366 21.50 17.66 -21.28
CA GLN A 366 22.42 17.63 -20.15
C GLN A 366 22.72 16.23 -19.62
N LEU A 367 21.84 15.24 -19.84
CA LEU A 367 22.07 13.87 -19.34
C LEU A 367 22.88 13.01 -20.31
N LYS A 368 23.84 12.29 -19.75
CA LYS A 368 24.65 11.25 -20.40
C LYS A 368 24.72 10.00 -19.53
N ALA A 369 25.17 8.89 -20.12
CA ALA A 369 25.42 7.67 -19.37
C ALA A 369 26.43 7.92 -18.24
N GLY A 370 26.15 7.35 -17.07
CA GLY A 370 26.91 7.52 -15.83
C GLY A 370 26.35 8.58 -14.88
N ASP A 371 25.56 9.54 -15.38
CA ASP A 371 24.98 10.62 -14.56
C ASP A 371 23.98 10.09 -13.53
N LEU A 372 23.75 10.87 -12.48
CA LEU A 372 22.79 10.54 -11.42
C LEU A 372 21.52 11.37 -11.55
N LEU A 373 20.39 10.74 -11.23
CA LEU A 373 19.06 11.33 -11.16
C LEU A 373 18.36 10.90 -9.88
N GLU A 374 17.35 11.66 -9.51
CA GLU A 374 16.45 11.35 -8.41
C GLU A 374 15.05 11.08 -8.98
N VAL A 375 14.49 9.91 -8.68
CA VAL A 375 13.18 9.48 -9.22
C VAL A 375 12.26 8.95 -8.13
N SER A 376 10.95 9.09 -8.29
CA SER A 376 10.00 8.47 -7.37
C SER A 376 9.97 6.94 -7.53
N ARG A 377 9.37 6.25 -6.55
CA ARG A 377 8.84 4.91 -6.79
C ARG A 377 7.80 4.92 -7.93
N PRO A 378 7.62 3.79 -8.65
CA PRO A 378 6.60 3.69 -9.68
C PRO A 378 5.19 3.97 -9.14
N LYS A 379 4.41 4.74 -9.90
CA LYS A 379 2.98 5.02 -9.67
C LYS A 379 2.22 4.53 -10.90
N ASN A 380 0.98 4.09 -10.76
CA ASN A 380 0.21 3.60 -11.92
C ASN A 380 -1.26 4.01 -11.86
N HIS A 381 -1.64 4.86 -12.81
CA HIS A 381 -3.00 5.32 -13.08
C HIS A 381 -3.55 4.80 -14.42
N PHE A 382 -2.77 4.03 -15.17
CA PHE A 382 -3.12 3.48 -16.48
C PHE A 382 -2.87 1.97 -16.46
N ARG A 383 -3.61 1.25 -15.62
CA ARG A 383 -3.34 -0.18 -15.35
C ARG A 383 -3.88 -1.05 -16.47
N LEU A 384 -3.10 -2.05 -16.86
CA LEU A 384 -3.56 -3.12 -17.74
C LEU A 384 -4.55 -4.02 -16.97
N ALA A 385 -5.83 -4.02 -17.36
CA ALA A 385 -6.85 -4.90 -16.80
C ALA A 385 -6.61 -6.37 -17.17
N ASN A 386 -7.17 -7.27 -16.35
CA ASN A 386 -7.16 -8.71 -16.59
C ASN A 386 -8.32 -9.14 -17.51
N SER A 387 -8.48 -8.47 -18.65
CA SER A 387 -9.47 -8.75 -19.71
C SER A 387 -9.07 -9.93 -20.61
N GLY A 388 -10.00 -10.39 -21.46
CA GLY A 388 -9.75 -11.47 -22.44
C GLY A 388 -8.70 -11.12 -23.51
N GLY A 389 -8.46 -9.82 -23.75
CA GLY A 389 -7.41 -9.31 -24.64
C GLY A 389 -7.39 -7.77 -24.68
N ALA A 390 -6.54 -7.19 -25.54
CA ALA A 390 -6.41 -5.74 -25.65
C ALA A 390 -6.18 -5.23 -27.09
N LEU A 391 -6.84 -4.12 -27.42
CA LEU A 391 -6.52 -3.29 -28.58
C LEU A 391 -5.74 -2.06 -28.10
N PHE A 392 -4.45 -2.02 -28.43
CA PHE A 392 -3.56 -0.91 -28.11
C PHE A 392 -3.50 0.10 -29.25
N LEU A 393 -3.82 1.35 -28.95
CA LEU A 393 -3.76 2.48 -29.88
C LEU A 393 -2.77 3.52 -29.32
N ALA A 394 -1.57 3.58 -29.89
CA ALA A 394 -0.52 4.50 -29.43
C ALA A 394 -0.29 5.60 -30.46
N ALA A 395 0.02 6.83 -30.03
CA ALA A 395 0.45 7.90 -30.92
C ALA A 395 1.68 8.65 -30.38
N GLY A 396 2.71 8.79 -31.23
CA GLY A 396 3.97 9.46 -30.88
C GLY A 396 4.63 8.86 -29.63
N ILE A 397 4.94 9.70 -28.63
CA ILE A 397 5.55 9.22 -27.37
C ILE A 397 4.59 8.41 -26.49
N GLY A 398 3.28 8.42 -26.79
CA GLY A 398 2.25 7.57 -26.17
C GLY A 398 2.53 6.06 -26.24
N ILE A 399 3.52 5.66 -27.05
CA ILE A 399 3.96 4.28 -27.17
C ILE A 399 4.60 3.73 -25.88
N THR A 400 5.13 4.56 -24.99
CA THR A 400 5.89 4.09 -23.81
C THR A 400 5.08 3.21 -22.85
N PRO A 401 3.92 3.64 -22.27
CA PRO A 401 3.14 2.76 -21.40
C PRO A 401 2.62 1.53 -22.16
N ILE A 402 2.29 1.71 -23.44
CA ILE A 402 1.74 0.66 -24.30
C ILE A 402 2.76 -0.45 -24.59
N LEU A 403 4.04 -0.13 -24.74
CA LEU A 403 5.10 -1.14 -24.89
C LEU A 403 5.21 -2.03 -23.66
N SER A 404 5.14 -1.45 -22.47
CA SER A 404 5.17 -2.19 -21.21
C SER A 404 3.97 -3.16 -21.13
N MET A 405 2.78 -2.70 -21.52
CA MET A 405 1.57 -3.53 -21.56
C MET A 405 1.64 -4.65 -22.59
N ALA A 406 2.01 -4.34 -23.83
CA ALA A 406 2.10 -5.30 -24.92
C ALA A 406 3.15 -6.39 -24.63
N ALA A 407 4.30 -6.02 -24.07
CA ALA A 407 5.32 -6.98 -23.64
C ALA A 407 4.81 -7.90 -22.52
N GLN A 408 4.05 -7.39 -21.55
CA GLN A 408 3.43 -8.23 -20.52
C GLN A 408 2.40 -9.20 -21.11
N MET A 409 1.58 -8.76 -22.08
CA MET A 409 0.61 -9.62 -22.74
C MET A 409 1.28 -10.71 -23.55
N ALA A 410 2.32 -10.36 -24.31
CA ALA A 410 3.14 -11.32 -25.04
C ALA A 410 3.77 -12.37 -24.10
N ALA A 411 4.35 -11.94 -22.98
CA ALA A 411 4.97 -12.84 -22.01
C ALA A 411 3.97 -13.77 -21.30
N THR A 412 2.71 -13.37 -21.20
CA THR A 412 1.64 -14.14 -20.55
C THR A 412 0.74 -14.90 -21.54
N GLY A 413 1.05 -14.84 -22.84
CA GLY A 413 0.25 -15.48 -23.89
C GLY A 413 -1.17 -14.93 -24.04
N ARG A 414 -1.40 -13.66 -23.64
CA ARG A 414 -2.71 -13.00 -23.80
C ARG A 414 -2.79 -12.31 -25.16
N ASP A 415 -3.94 -12.42 -25.81
CA ASP A 415 -4.16 -11.84 -27.15
C ASP A 415 -4.17 -10.32 -27.13
N TYR A 416 -3.42 -9.71 -28.04
CA TYR A 416 -3.44 -8.27 -28.25
C TYR A 416 -3.20 -7.87 -29.71
N ARG A 417 -3.61 -6.65 -30.04
CA ARG A 417 -3.27 -5.95 -31.28
C ARG A 417 -2.67 -4.60 -30.94
N LEU A 418 -1.58 -4.21 -31.59
CA LEU A 418 -0.94 -2.92 -31.38
C LEU A 418 -0.93 -2.12 -32.68
N HIS A 419 -1.56 -0.96 -32.67
CA HIS A 419 -1.50 0.01 -33.76
C HIS A 419 -0.80 1.29 -33.29
N TYR A 420 0.26 1.66 -34.00
CA TYR A 420 1.11 2.79 -33.63
C TYR A 420 1.09 3.88 -34.71
N PHE A 421 0.62 5.07 -34.33
CA PHE A 421 0.50 6.23 -35.19
C PHE A 421 1.69 7.16 -35.00
N ALA A 422 2.37 7.49 -36.10
CA ALA A 422 3.52 8.39 -36.11
C ALA A 422 3.54 9.29 -37.36
N ARG A 423 4.30 10.39 -37.30
CA ARG A 423 4.37 11.37 -38.41
C ARG A 423 5.11 10.84 -39.62
N SER A 424 6.17 10.08 -39.40
CA SER A 424 7.02 9.46 -40.41
C SER A 424 7.77 8.29 -39.79
N GLN A 425 8.49 7.52 -40.61
CA GLN A 425 9.34 6.43 -40.13
C GLN A 425 10.39 6.91 -39.12
N ALA A 426 10.94 8.12 -39.29
CA ALA A 426 11.92 8.69 -38.37
C ALA A 426 11.37 8.96 -36.96
N HIS A 427 10.05 9.04 -36.81
CA HIS A 427 9.37 9.30 -35.53
C HIS A 427 8.88 8.01 -34.84
N VAL A 428 9.15 6.84 -35.38
CA VAL A 428 8.78 5.55 -34.80
C VAL A 428 9.76 5.21 -33.68
N ALA A 429 9.37 5.46 -32.43
CA ALA A 429 10.21 5.18 -31.27
C ALA A 429 10.23 3.68 -30.93
N PHE A 430 11.37 3.21 -30.39
CA PHE A 430 11.56 1.83 -29.91
C PHE A 430 11.36 0.74 -30.98
N GLY A 431 11.81 0.98 -32.21
CA GLY A 431 11.65 0.06 -33.34
C GLY A 431 12.08 -1.39 -33.07
N GLU A 432 13.22 -1.60 -32.43
CA GLU A 432 13.71 -2.95 -32.07
C GLU A 432 12.72 -3.71 -31.16
N ARG A 433 12.13 -3.01 -30.18
CA ARG A 433 11.13 -3.61 -29.28
C ARG A 433 9.84 -3.94 -30.01
N LEU A 434 9.39 -3.07 -30.91
CA LEU A 434 8.22 -3.32 -31.75
C LEU A 434 8.42 -4.55 -32.65
N GLN A 435 9.64 -4.75 -33.17
CA GLN A 435 9.97 -5.95 -33.95
C GLN A 435 9.92 -7.22 -33.11
N VAL A 436 10.44 -7.21 -31.87
CA VAL A 436 10.38 -8.35 -30.95
C VAL A 436 8.94 -8.74 -30.60
N LEU A 437 8.05 -7.75 -30.45
CA LEU A 437 6.63 -7.99 -30.18
C LEU A 437 5.89 -8.64 -31.36
N GLY A 438 6.39 -8.50 -32.60
CA GLY A 438 5.90 -9.19 -33.80
C GLY A 438 4.49 -8.79 -34.29
N HIS A 439 3.74 -7.97 -33.55
CA HIS A 439 2.32 -7.68 -33.79
C HIS A 439 1.96 -6.18 -33.79
N ALA A 440 2.93 -5.32 -34.14
CA ALA A 440 2.71 -3.87 -34.25
C ALA A 440 2.45 -3.43 -35.69
N GLU A 441 1.30 -2.80 -35.96
CA GLU A 441 0.97 -2.18 -37.24
C GLU A 441 1.23 -0.67 -37.18
N LEU A 442 2.01 -0.15 -38.14
CA LEU A 442 2.40 1.25 -38.18
C LEU A 442 1.48 2.06 -39.11
N HIS A 443 0.98 3.18 -38.60
CA HIS A 443 0.15 4.15 -39.35
C HIS A 443 0.91 5.48 -39.46
N LEU A 444 1.49 5.74 -40.63
CA LEU A 444 2.44 6.84 -40.81
C LEU A 444 1.84 7.99 -41.62
N GLY A 445 2.02 9.22 -41.14
CA GLY A 445 1.75 10.44 -41.91
C GLY A 445 0.27 10.67 -42.25
N LEU A 446 -0.65 10.06 -41.52
CA LEU A 446 -2.10 10.22 -41.76
C LEU A 446 -2.58 11.64 -41.45
N SER A 447 -3.50 12.15 -42.26
CA SER A 447 -4.25 13.36 -41.95
C SER A 447 -5.23 13.09 -40.80
N PRO A 448 -5.71 14.12 -40.06
CA PRO A 448 -6.69 13.93 -39.00
C PRO A 448 -7.95 13.15 -39.42
N ALA A 449 -8.45 13.40 -40.63
CA ALA A 449 -9.60 12.67 -41.19
C ALA A 449 -9.27 11.19 -41.42
N ALA A 450 -8.15 10.88 -42.08
CA ALA A 450 -7.71 9.52 -42.34
C ALA A 450 -7.36 8.76 -41.04
N THR A 451 -6.84 9.46 -40.02
CA THR A 451 -6.64 8.92 -38.67
C THR A 451 -7.97 8.50 -38.05
N GLY A 452 -9.00 9.37 -38.10
CA GLY A 452 -10.34 9.06 -37.59
C GLY A 452 -10.99 7.87 -38.30
N GLU A 453 -10.93 7.82 -39.64
CA GLU A 453 -11.44 6.69 -40.43
C GLU A 453 -10.74 5.37 -40.08
N THR A 454 -9.42 5.42 -39.91
CA THR A 454 -8.61 4.27 -39.51
C THR A 454 -9.01 3.78 -38.12
N ILE A 455 -9.12 4.68 -37.14
CA ILE A 455 -9.55 4.35 -35.78
C ILE A 455 -10.94 3.69 -35.79
N ALA A 456 -11.90 4.25 -36.52
CA ALA A 456 -13.26 3.71 -36.60
C ALA A 456 -13.26 2.27 -37.16
N ARG A 457 -12.49 2.02 -38.22
CA ARG A 457 -12.32 0.69 -38.80
C ARG A 457 -11.68 -0.29 -37.82
N LEU A 458 -10.66 0.14 -37.07
CA LEU A 458 -9.99 -0.72 -36.07
C LEU A 458 -10.94 -1.09 -34.93
N LEU A 459 -11.74 -0.15 -34.43
CA LEU A 459 -12.71 -0.41 -33.38
C LEU A 459 -13.84 -1.33 -33.85
N GLN A 460 -14.28 -1.20 -35.10
CA GLN A 460 -15.29 -2.10 -35.69
C GLN A 460 -14.78 -3.53 -35.91
N ALA A 461 -13.49 -3.69 -36.22
CA ALA A 461 -12.87 -4.99 -36.46
C ALA A 461 -12.34 -5.66 -35.18
N MET A 462 -12.41 -4.98 -34.03
CA MET A 462 -11.92 -5.48 -32.75
C MET A 462 -12.76 -6.66 -32.27
N ASP A 463 -12.10 -7.64 -31.63
CA ASP A 463 -12.81 -8.70 -30.92
C ASP A 463 -13.66 -8.10 -29.78
N PRO A 464 -14.97 -8.42 -29.68
CA PRO A 464 -15.85 -7.94 -28.62
C PRO A 464 -15.36 -8.23 -27.20
N GLY A 465 -14.43 -9.15 -26.98
CA GLY A 465 -13.81 -9.47 -25.69
C GLY A 465 -12.58 -8.61 -25.31
N MET A 466 -12.08 -7.76 -26.21
CA MET A 466 -10.90 -6.91 -25.97
C MET A 466 -11.26 -5.55 -25.38
N ASP A 467 -10.43 -5.05 -24.47
CA ASP A 467 -10.51 -3.66 -24.01
C ASP A 467 -9.59 -2.76 -24.83
N VAL A 468 -9.94 -1.49 -24.97
CA VAL A 468 -9.18 -0.50 -25.72
C VAL A 468 -8.28 0.27 -24.77
N TYR A 469 -7.00 0.35 -25.08
CA TYR A 469 -6.01 1.11 -24.33
C TYR A 469 -5.38 2.13 -25.27
N VAL A 470 -5.49 3.41 -24.91
CA VAL A 470 -5.01 4.48 -25.76
C VAL A 470 -4.08 5.43 -25.01
N CYS A 471 -2.98 5.81 -25.65
CA CYS A 471 -2.11 6.85 -25.15
C CYS A 471 -1.56 7.69 -26.30
N GLY A 472 -1.70 9.00 -26.22
CA GLY A 472 -1.31 9.91 -27.30
C GLY A 472 -1.76 11.35 -27.07
N PRO A 473 -1.61 12.23 -28.08
CA PRO A 473 -2.06 13.61 -28.02
C PRO A 473 -3.58 13.72 -27.78
N ARG A 474 -4.03 14.83 -27.18
CA ARG A 474 -5.45 15.02 -26.81
C ARG A 474 -6.42 14.81 -27.97
N ALA A 475 -6.15 15.40 -29.13
CA ALA A 475 -7.00 15.25 -30.32
C ALA A 475 -7.13 13.78 -30.79
N PHE A 476 -6.09 12.97 -30.57
CA PHE A 476 -6.10 11.54 -30.88
C PHE A 476 -6.97 10.76 -29.88
N LEU A 477 -6.86 11.09 -28.59
CA LEU A 477 -7.71 10.52 -27.53
C LEU A 477 -9.19 10.86 -27.76
N ASP A 478 -9.51 12.13 -28.01
CA ASP A 478 -10.88 12.58 -28.24
C ASP A 478 -11.51 11.87 -29.46
N ALA A 479 -10.74 11.69 -30.54
CA ALA A 479 -11.19 10.95 -31.72
C ALA A 479 -11.51 9.47 -31.41
N ILE A 480 -10.70 8.82 -30.58
CA ILE A 480 -10.91 7.42 -30.17
C ILE A 480 -12.13 7.28 -29.26
N VAL A 481 -12.28 8.17 -28.28
CA VAL A 481 -13.45 8.18 -27.38
C VAL A 481 -14.74 8.38 -28.19
N ALA A 482 -14.75 9.34 -29.12
CA ALA A 482 -15.90 9.59 -30.00
C ALA A 482 -16.22 8.38 -30.89
N ALA A 483 -15.20 7.77 -31.50
CA ALA A 483 -15.39 6.59 -32.35
C ALA A 483 -15.84 5.36 -31.56
N ALA A 484 -15.33 5.16 -30.35
CA ALA A 484 -15.73 4.07 -29.46
C ALA A 484 -17.20 4.21 -29.02
N ALA A 485 -17.61 5.43 -28.66
CA ALA A 485 -19.01 5.73 -28.33
C ALA A 485 -19.93 5.47 -29.53
N ALA A 486 -19.54 5.89 -30.74
CA ALA A 486 -20.30 5.63 -31.97
C ALA A 486 -20.40 4.14 -32.31
N ALA A 487 -19.40 3.35 -31.95
CA ALA A 487 -19.39 1.89 -32.08
C ALA A 487 -20.13 1.16 -30.94
N GLY A 488 -20.69 1.89 -29.96
CA GLY A 488 -21.45 1.32 -28.84
C GLY A 488 -20.58 0.66 -27.78
N LEU A 489 -19.27 0.94 -27.73
CA LEU A 489 -18.40 0.46 -26.66
C LEU A 489 -18.75 1.18 -25.36
N ALA A 490 -18.90 0.40 -24.28
CA ALA A 490 -19.08 0.96 -22.95
C ALA A 490 -17.82 1.74 -22.54
N ALA A 491 -18.00 2.93 -21.97
CA ALA A 491 -16.90 3.85 -21.65
C ALA A 491 -15.83 3.23 -20.74
N ASN A 492 -16.24 2.29 -19.87
CA ASN A 492 -15.37 1.58 -18.95
C ASN A 492 -14.45 0.53 -19.61
N ARG A 493 -14.60 0.29 -20.91
CA ARG A 493 -13.72 -0.56 -21.72
C ARG A 493 -12.69 0.23 -22.51
N VAL A 494 -12.72 1.55 -22.42
CA VAL A 494 -11.78 2.46 -23.07
C VAL A 494 -10.92 3.12 -21.99
N HIS A 495 -9.69 2.65 -21.87
CA HIS A 495 -8.71 3.12 -20.89
C HIS A 495 -7.76 4.10 -21.58
N PHE A 496 -7.46 5.24 -20.95
CA PHE A 496 -6.53 6.21 -21.52
C PHE A 496 -5.63 6.91 -20.51
N GLU A 497 -4.44 7.33 -20.96
CA GLU A 497 -3.51 8.18 -20.21
C GLU A 497 -3.25 9.50 -20.95
N LEU A 498 -3.27 10.62 -20.20
CA LEU A 498 -3.00 11.97 -20.71
C LEU A 498 -1.64 12.46 -20.20
N PHE A 499 -0.70 12.68 -21.12
CA PHE A 499 0.64 13.21 -20.78
C PHE A 499 0.71 14.72 -20.57
N SER A 500 -0.28 15.46 -21.06
CA SER A 500 -0.36 16.90 -20.84
C SER A 500 -1.79 17.39 -20.88
N ASN A 501 -2.13 18.26 -19.94
CA ASN A 501 -3.35 19.06 -19.97
C ASN A 501 -2.98 20.49 -20.40
N THR A 502 -3.69 21.05 -21.38
CA THR A 502 -3.48 22.43 -21.81
C THR A 502 -4.37 23.34 -20.98
N VAL A 503 -3.81 23.91 -19.93
CA VAL A 503 -4.53 24.86 -19.07
C VAL A 503 -4.39 26.27 -19.65
N SER A 504 -5.51 26.93 -19.94
CA SER A 504 -5.50 28.34 -20.32
C SER A 504 -5.28 29.20 -19.07
N HIS A 505 -4.40 30.19 -19.19
CA HIS A 505 -4.16 31.23 -18.17
C HIS A 505 -4.69 32.60 -18.62
N GLN A 506 -5.46 32.64 -19.71
CA GLN A 506 -6.04 33.88 -20.20
C GLN A 506 -7.15 34.31 -19.24
N ASN A 507 -7.08 35.56 -18.77
CA ASN A 507 -8.04 36.21 -17.86
C ASN A 507 -8.01 35.74 -16.39
N ASP A 508 -6.94 35.09 -15.93
CA ASP A 508 -6.77 34.73 -14.52
C ASP A 508 -6.98 35.95 -13.60
N GLN A 509 -7.85 35.80 -12.60
CA GLN A 509 -8.06 36.78 -11.55
C GLN A 509 -7.45 36.29 -10.23
N PRO A 510 -6.97 37.20 -9.35
CA PRO A 510 -6.59 36.83 -8.00
C PRO A 510 -7.84 36.39 -7.21
N PHE A 511 -7.67 35.49 -6.25
CA PHE A 511 -8.75 35.05 -5.36
C PHE A 511 -8.21 34.74 -3.97
N LYS A 512 -9.10 34.64 -3.00
CA LYS A 512 -8.76 34.32 -1.62
C LYS A 512 -9.12 32.89 -1.27
N VAL A 513 -8.39 32.29 -0.33
CA VAL A 513 -8.73 31.01 0.28
C VAL A 513 -8.69 31.12 1.81
N ARG A 514 -9.70 30.57 2.48
CA ARG A 514 -9.73 30.41 3.95
C ARG A 514 -9.55 28.94 4.30
N LEU A 515 -8.66 28.64 5.24
CA LEU A 515 -8.34 27.30 5.70
C LEU A 515 -9.15 27.00 6.96
N ALA A 516 -10.16 26.16 6.87
CA ALA A 516 -11.16 25.99 7.94
C ALA A 516 -10.57 25.47 9.26
N LYS A 517 -9.46 24.72 9.24
CA LYS A 517 -8.87 24.15 10.47
C LYS A 517 -8.00 25.13 11.23
N SER A 518 -7.50 26.16 10.55
CA SER A 518 -6.59 27.16 11.13
C SER A 518 -7.14 28.58 11.11
N ASP A 519 -8.29 28.79 10.47
CA ASP A 519 -8.92 30.10 10.21
C ASP A 519 -7.98 31.12 9.53
N ARG A 520 -6.98 30.62 8.79
CA ARG A 520 -6.03 31.46 8.04
C ARG A 520 -6.61 31.79 6.67
N GLU A 521 -6.53 33.05 6.29
CA GLU A 521 -6.88 33.52 4.94
C GLU A 521 -5.61 33.82 4.14
N LEU A 522 -5.52 33.29 2.93
CA LEU A 522 -4.39 33.47 2.01
C LEU A 522 -4.89 34.05 0.69
N GLU A 523 -4.09 34.90 0.06
CA GLU A 523 -4.35 35.43 -1.28
C GLU A 523 -3.58 34.62 -2.33
N VAL A 524 -4.27 34.20 -3.39
CA VAL A 524 -3.69 33.52 -4.54
C VAL A 524 -3.57 34.50 -5.70
N PRO A 525 -2.37 35.03 -5.99
CA PRO A 525 -2.19 36.02 -7.04
C PRO A 525 -2.34 35.41 -8.44
N VAL A 526 -2.40 36.27 -9.45
CA VAL A 526 -2.27 35.86 -10.85
C VAL A 526 -0.85 35.33 -11.08
N GLY A 527 -0.73 34.24 -11.85
CA GLY A 527 0.56 33.62 -12.15
C GLY A 527 1.09 32.66 -11.08
N GLN A 528 0.37 32.48 -9.97
CA GLN A 528 0.62 31.39 -9.02
C GLN A 528 -0.59 30.47 -8.91
N SER A 529 -0.32 29.19 -8.73
CA SER A 529 -1.30 28.16 -8.40
C SER A 529 -1.66 28.21 -6.91
N LEU A 530 -2.83 27.67 -6.58
CA LEU A 530 -3.25 27.51 -5.18
C LEU A 530 -2.25 26.65 -4.40
N ALA A 531 -1.74 25.57 -5.00
CA ALA A 531 -0.78 24.68 -4.36
C ALA A 531 0.55 25.38 -4.02
N GLU A 532 1.07 26.24 -4.91
CA GLU A 532 2.29 27.03 -4.63
C GLU A 532 2.09 27.95 -3.43
N VAL A 533 0.96 28.66 -3.38
CA VAL A 533 0.62 29.59 -2.28
C VAL A 533 0.45 28.84 -0.96
N LEU A 534 -0.23 27.69 -0.96
CA LEU A 534 -0.40 26.86 0.24
C LEU A 534 0.95 26.36 0.77
N ASN A 535 1.79 25.81 -0.11
CA ASN A 535 3.11 25.30 0.26
C ASN A 535 4.03 26.42 0.78
N ALA A 536 4.05 27.60 0.13
CA ALA A 536 4.81 28.76 0.58
C ALA A 536 4.39 29.26 1.97
N ASN A 537 3.15 28.98 2.37
CA ASN A 537 2.57 29.36 3.66
C ASN A 537 2.55 28.22 4.68
N GLY A 538 3.34 27.15 4.45
CA GLY A 538 3.50 26.02 5.37
C GLY A 538 2.30 25.08 5.44
N VAL A 539 1.39 25.15 4.46
CA VAL A 539 0.22 24.27 4.34
C VAL A 539 0.55 23.23 3.26
N PRO A 540 0.95 22.02 3.65
CA PRO A 540 1.46 21.06 2.68
C PRO A 540 0.33 20.54 1.79
N VAL A 541 0.51 20.69 0.49
CA VAL A 541 -0.32 20.06 -0.54
C VAL A 541 0.53 19.05 -1.28
N GLU A 542 0.05 17.81 -1.39
CA GLU A 542 0.74 16.79 -2.15
C GLU A 542 0.71 17.14 -3.65
N LEU A 543 1.89 17.30 -4.25
CA LEU A 543 2.06 17.60 -5.67
C LEU A 543 2.66 16.39 -6.40
N SER A 544 2.35 16.28 -7.69
CA SER A 544 2.78 15.17 -8.53
C SER A 544 2.86 15.63 -9.99
N CYS A 545 1.75 15.66 -10.75
CA CYS A 545 1.80 16.05 -12.17
C CYS A 545 1.90 17.57 -12.41
N GLU A 546 1.36 18.37 -11.49
CA GLU A 546 1.18 19.83 -11.60
C GLU A 546 0.50 20.28 -12.91
N GLN A 547 -0.38 19.42 -13.43
CA GLN A 547 -1.10 19.63 -14.70
C GLN A 547 -2.59 19.29 -14.57
N GLY A 548 -3.06 18.94 -13.37
CA GLY A 548 -4.47 18.55 -13.14
C GLY A 548 -4.87 17.24 -13.83
N VAL A 549 -3.93 16.30 -13.99
CA VAL A 549 -4.20 14.98 -14.60
C VAL A 549 -4.22 13.84 -13.58
N CYS A 550 -3.47 13.95 -12.47
CA CYS A 550 -3.20 12.80 -11.59
C CYS A 550 -4.01 12.76 -10.28
N GLY A 551 -4.75 13.81 -9.94
CA GLY A 551 -5.58 13.85 -8.73
C GLY A 551 -4.84 14.06 -7.39
N THR A 552 -3.50 14.01 -7.35
CA THR A 552 -2.72 14.03 -6.10
C THR A 552 -2.92 15.30 -5.27
N CYS A 553 -3.05 16.45 -5.93
CA CYS A 553 -3.22 17.75 -5.25
C CYS A 553 -4.67 18.10 -4.94
N MET A 554 -5.54 17.08 -4.84
CA MET A 554 -6.95 17.30 -4.57
C MET A 554 -7.14 17.85 -3.16
N VAL A 555 -7.92 18.93 -3.06
CA VAL A 555 -8.31 19.54 -1.79
C VAL A 555 -9.83 19.61 -1.73
N THR A 556 -10.38 19.42 -0.53
CA THR A 556 -11.83 19.53 -0.28
C THR A 556 -12.22 20.99 -0.15
N VAL A 557 -13.31 21.37 -0.82
CA VAL A 557 -13.90 22.71 -0.82
C VAL A 557 -15.19 22.66 0.00
N LEU A 558 -15.24 23.47 1.05
CA LEU A 558 -16.38 23.59 1.96
C LEU A 558 -17.36 24.68 1.53
N GLU A 559 -16.84 25.80 1.02
CA GLU A 559 -17.63 26.93 0.53
C GLU A 559 -16.97 27.59 -0.69
N GLY A 560 -17.78 28.18 -1.56
CA GLY A 560 -17.35 28.84 -2.79
C GLY A 560 -17.47 27.95 -4.04
N GLN A 561 -17.17 28.52 -5.21
CA GLN A 561 -17.27 27.88 -6.52
C GLN A 561 -15.87 27.74 -7.14
N PRO A 562 -15.32 26.52 -7.22
CA PRO A 562 -14.05 26.29 -7.90
C PRO A 562 -14.16 26.53 -9.40
N GLU A 563 -13.13 27.11 -9.99
CA GLU A 563 -12.93 27.14 -11.44
C GLU A 563 -12.07 25.93 -11.83
N HIS A 564 -12.72 24.85 -12.24
CA HIS A 564 -12.06 23.60 -12.59
C HIS A 564 -11.28 23.71 -13.89
N ARG A 565 -9.97 23.45 -13.82
CA ARG A 565 -9.07 23.40 -14.99
C ARG A 565 -8.38 22.06 -15.16
N ASP A 566 -8.75 21.11 -14.31
CA ASP A 566 -8.26 19.74 -14.35
C ASP A 566 -9.08 18.85 -15.30
N VAL A 567 -8.46 17.75 -15.68
CA VAL A 567 -9.07 16.68 -16.49
C VAL A 567 -9.16 15.38 -15.70
N TYR A 568 -8.97 15.47 -14.38
CA TYR A 568 -9.06 14.34 -13.46
C TYR A 568 -10.50 14.16 -12.98
N LEU A 569 -11.14 15.25 -12.53
CA LEU A 569 -12.52 15.22 -12.04
C LEU A 569 -13.50 15.04 -13.20
N SER A 570 -14.49 14.20 -12.98
CA SER A 570 -15.64 14.05 -13.86
C SER A 570 -16.49 15.33 -13.88
N GLU A 571 -17.32 15.48 -14.91
CA GLU A 571 -18.21 16.65 -15.01
C GLU A 571 -19.26 16.69 -13.87
N ASP A 572 -19.64 15.55 -13.30
CA ASP A 572 -20.49 15.50 -12.11
C ASP A 572 -19.76 15.99 -10.85
N GLU A 573 -18.51 15.56 -10.66
CA GLU A 573 -17.67 16.01 -9.53
C GLU A 573 -17.37 17.51 -9.62
N LYS A 574 -17.07 18.01 -10.83
CA LYS A 574 -16.88 19.44 -11.08
C LYS A 574 -18.14 20.25 -10.80
N ARG A 575 -19.32 19.74 -11.20
CA ARG A 575 -20.60 20.40 -10.89
C ARG A 575 -20.91 20.41 -9.40
N ALA A 576 -20.55 19.35 -8.67
CA ALA A 576 -20.75 19.29 -7.23
C ALA A 576 -19.89 20.31 -6.47
N GLY A 577 -18.70 20.63 -6.97
CA GLY A 577 -17.85 21.69 -6.43
C GLY A 577 -17.27 21.43 -5.04
N HIS A 578 -17.39 20.21 -4.50
CA HIS A 578 -16.92 19.83 -3.16
C HIS A 578 -15.41 19.57 -3.09
N CYS A 579 -14.70 19.58 -4.20
CA CYS A 579 -13.25 19.41 -4.24
C CYS A 579 -12.65 20.12 -5.46
N MET A 580 -11.33 20.31 -5.48
CA MET A 580 -10.62 20.88 -6.63
C MET A 580 -9.16 20.40 -6.68
N GLN A 581 -8.53 20.48 -7.86
CA GLN A 581 -7.10 20.22 -8.03
C GLN A 581 -6.28 21.50 -7.81
N ALA A 582 -5.61 21.62 -6.65
CA ALA A 582 -4.94 22.85 -6.24
C ALA A 582 -3.78 23.29 -7.17
N CYS A 583 -3.22 22.38 -7.98
CA CYS A 583 -2.13 22.72 -8.90
C CYS A 583 -2.56 23.50 -10.15
N VAL A 584 -3.83 23.43 -10.56
CA VAL A 584 -4.31 24.07 -11.80
C VAL A 584 -5.63 24.81 -11.66
N SER A 585 -6.52 24.36 -10.77
CA SER A 585 -7.85 24.96 -10.64
C SER A 585 -7.77 26.30 -9.88
N ARG A 586 -8.64 27.24 -10.24
CA ARG A 586 -8.75 28.58 -9.62
C ARG A 586 -10.11 28.71 -8.94
N SER A 587 -10.60 29.94 -8.75
CA SER A 587 -11.89 30.22 -8.16
C SER A 587 -12.77 31.07 -9.06
N ALA A 588 -14.04 30.67 -9.19
CA ALA A 588 -15.09 31.45 -9.82
C ALA A 588 -15.80 32.38 -8.82
N SER A 589 -15.80 32.07 -7.52
CA SER A 589 -16.24 32.97 -6.44
C SER A 589 -15.02 33.57 -5.75
N GLY A 590 -14.89 34.89 -5.59
CA GLY A 590 -13.65 35.52 -5.11
C GLY A 590 -13.03 35.01 -3.79
N LEU A 591 -13.73 34.17 -3.03
CA LEU A 591 -13.24 33.39 -1.89
C LEU A 591 -13.63 31.90 -2.03
N LEU A 592 -12.72 30.99 -1.66
CA LEU A 592 -13.00 29.58 -1.36
C LEU A 592 -12.69 29.28 0.11
N VAL A 593 -13.46 28.39 0.73
CA VAL A 593 -13.15 27.82 2.05
C VAL A 593 -12.74 26.36 1.86
N LEU A 594 -11.56 25.98 2.35
CA LEU A 594 -10.97 24.66 2.16
C LEU A 594 -10.90 23.89 3.49
N ASP A 595 -11.07 22.57 3.45
CA ASP A 595 -10.91 21.69 4.62
C ASP A 595 -9.43 21.41 4.95
N LEU A 596 -8.66 22.48 5.17
CA LEU A 596 -7.21 22.46 5.43
C LEU A 596 -6.85 23.20 6.72
#